data_AF-A0A7J9BVV1-F1
#
_entry.id   AF-A0A7J9BVV1-F1
#
_cell.length_a   1.000
_cell.length_b   1.000
_cell.length_c   1.000
_cell.angle_alpha   90.00
_cell.angle_beta   90.00
_cell.angle_gamma   90.00
#
_symmetry.space_group_name_H-M   'P 1'
#
loop_
_entity.id
_entity.type
_entity.pdbx_description
1 polymer ?
#
loop_
_entity_poly.entity_id
_entity_poly.type
_entity_poly.pdbx_seq_one_letter_code
_entity_poly.pdbx_strand_id
1 'polypeptide(L)'
;MDTNIGSLDSCKPTSNDVCCPANVTVSTIQGSVSPTIINSSEATLGRHLARRLVQIGISDVFSVPGDFNLTLLDHLIAEPGLNLIGCCNELNAGYAADGYARSRGVGACVVTFTVGGLSVLNAIAGAYSENLPLICIVGGPNSNDYGTNRILHHTIGLPDFSQELRCFQTVTCYQAVVNNLEDAHEMIDTAISTALKESKP
;
A
#
# COMPACT_ATOMS: atom_id res chain seq x y z
N MET A 1 4.70 -54.99 -4.98
CA MET A 1 4.81 -54.30 -3.67
C MET A 1 3.49 -53.61 -3.46
N ASP A 2 2.57 -54.35 -2.85
CA ASP A 2 1.27 -53.86 -2.43
C ASP A 2 1.42 -53.08 -1.14
N THR A 3 0.90 -51.86 -1.09
CA THR A 3 0.62 -51.18 0.18
C THR A 3 -0.79 -50.62 0.14
N ASN A 4 -1.65 -51.35 0.85
CA ASN A 4 -3.07 -51.13 1.08
C ASN A 4 -3.43 -49.70 1.51
N ILE A 5 -4.49 -49.17 0.89
CA ILE A 5 -5.26 -48.03 1.36
C ILE A 5 -6.12 -48.51 2.54
N GLY A 6 -5.84 -48.00 3.74
CA GLY A 6 -6.63 -48.26 4.95
C GLY A 6 -7.93 -47.45 4.95
N SER A 7 -9.03 -48.12 5.30
CA SER A 7 -10.40 -47.61 5.34
C SER A 7 -10.86 -47.38 6.79
N LEU A 8 -11.56 -46.26 6.98
CA LEU A 8 -12.59 -45.90 8.00
C LEU A 8 -12.26 -46.01 9.50
N ASP A 9 -12.41 -44.89 10.22
CA ASP A 9 -13.46 -44.83 11.24
C ASP A 9 -13.89 -43.39 11.56
N SER A 10 -15.19 -43.16 11.42
CA SER A 10 -15.90 -41.92 11.68
C SER A 10 -16.41 -41.88 13.13
N CYS A 11 -15.92 -40.97 13.96
CA CYS A 11 -16.55 -40.67 15.24
C CYS A 11 -17.60 -39.55 15.08
N LYS A 12 -18.88 -39.93 15.08
CA LYS A 12 -20.00 -39.04 15.41
C LYS A 12 -20.13 -38.95 16.93
N PRO A 13 -20.36 -37.76 17.52
CA PRO A 13 -21.03 -37.65 18.80
C PRO A 13 -22.55 -37.54 18.60
N THR A 14 -23.30 -38.33 19.35
CA THR A 14 -24.76 -38.32 19.45
C THR A 14 -25.24 -37.36 20.55
N SER A 15 -26.11 -36.43 20.14
CA SER A 15 -27.41 -36.06 20.74
C SER A 15 -27.50 -35.47 22.17
N ASN A 16 -28.09 -34.26 22.16
CA ASN A 16 -29.13 -33.73 23.05
C ASN A 16 -28.83 -33.50 24.54
N ASP A 17 -28.56 -32.24 24.88
CA ASP A 17 -29.14 -31.61 26.07
C ASP A 17 -29.74 -30.25 25.69
N VAL A 18 -31.06 -30.20 25.76
CA VAL A 18 -31.88 -28.98 25.66
C VAL A 18 -32.14 -28.51 27.08
N CYS A 19 -31.60 -27.37 27.47
CA CYS A 19 -32.11 -26.62 28.61
C CYS A 19 -31.82 -25.11 28.44
N CYS A 20 -32.89 -24.32 28.39
CA CYS A 20 -32.90 -22.87 28.59
C CYS A 20 -33.90 -22.57 29.72
N PRO A 21 -33.87 -21.40 30.36
CA PRO A 21 -32.71 -20.62 30.82
C PRO A 21 -32.84 -20.28 32.33
N ALA A 22 -31.74 -19.90 32.98
CA ALA A 22 -31.78 -19.21 34.27
C ALA A 22 -31.00 -17.89 34.17
N ASN A 23 -31.71 -16.79 34.45
CA ASN A 23 -31.28 -15.40 34.60
C ASN A 23 -29.76 -15.14 34.55
N VAL A 24 -29.30 -14.60 33.42
CA VAL A 24 -28.06 -13.83 33.38
C VAL A 24 -28.42 -12.39 33.04
N THR A 25 -28.09 -11.52 33.97
CA THR A 25 -28.20 -10.06 33.93
C THR A 25 -27.59 -9.52 32.65
N VAL A 26 -28.38 -8.77 31.86
CA VAL A 26 -27.89 -8.02 30.70
C VAL A 26 -27.08 -6.83 31.21
N SER A 27 -25.76 -6.95 31.18
CA SER A 27 -24.87 -5.80 31.28
C SER A 27 -24.80 -5.12 29.92
N THR A 28 -25.39 -3.93 29.81
CA THR A 28 -25.25 -3.05 28.65
C THR A 28 -23.78 -2.71 28.43
N ILE A 29 -23.19 -3.18 27.32
CA ILE A 29 -21.88 -2.71 26.86
C ILE A 29 -22.10 -1.33 26.25
N GLN A 30 -22.06 -0.28 27.08
CA GLN A 30 -21.80 1.08 26.62
C GLN A 30 -20.29 1.24 26.41
N GLY A 31 -19.80 0.68 25.31
CA GLY A 31 -18.47 0.99 24.79
C GLY A 31 -18.59 2.13 23.79
N SER A 32 -18.69 3.37 24.27
CA SER A 32 -18.44 4.53 23.42
C SER A 32 -16.97 4.50 23.03
N VAL A 33 -16.65 4.08 21.81
CA VAL A 33 -15.31 4.28 21.25
C VAL A 33 -15.19 5.79 21.01
N SER A 34 -14.55 6.48 21.96
CA SER A 34 -14.16 7.87 21.76
C SER A 34 -13.22 7.91 20.55
N PRO A 35 -13.45 8.81 19.57
CA PRO A 35 -12.48 8.99 18.50
C PRO A 35 -11.17 9.44 19.14
N THR A 36 -10.11 8.68 18.95
CA THR A 36 -8.77 9.06 19.40
C THR A 36 -8.42 10.38 18.74
N ILE A 37 -8.47 11.47 19.52
CA ILE A 37 -7.99 12.78 19.09
C ILE A 37 -6.49 12.64 18.92
N ILE A 38 -6.03 12.63 17.67
CA ILE A 38 -4.61 12.61 17.35
C ILE A 38 -4.07 14.00 17.65
N ASN A 39 -3.07 14.07 18.53
CA ASN A 39 -2.31 15.29 18.77
C ASN A 39 -1.74 15.76 17.42
N SER A 40 -2.07 16.99 17.01
CA SER A 40 -1.69 17.56 15.71
C SER A 40 -0.19 17.60 15.44
N SER A 41 0.66 17.46 16.48
CA SER A 41 2.13 17.41 16.34
C SER A 41 2.69 16.05 15.91
N GLU A 42 1.87 15.01 15.79
CA GLU A 42 2.27 13.64 15.37
C GLU A 42 1.75 13.26 13.96
N ALA A 43 1.02 14.16 13.29
CA ALA A 43 0.43 13.89 11.98
C ALA A 43 1.43 14.22 10.85
N THR A 44 2.30 13.26 10.52
CA THR A 44 3.16 13.36 9.34
C THR A 44 2.45 12.88 8.08
N LEU A 45 2.88 13.37 6.92
CA LEU A 45 2.34 12.91 5.63
C LEU A 45 2.54 11.39 5.44
N GLY A 46 3.70 10.85 5.85
CA GLY A 46 3.97 9.42 5.76
C GLY A 46 2.99 8.58 6.61
N ARG A 47 2.65 9.04 7.83
CA ARG A 47 1.62 8.38 8.65
C ARG A 47 0.22 8.50 8.06
N HIS A 48 -0.11 9.63 7.42
CA HIS A 48 -1.38 9.77 6.69
C HIS A 48 -1.47 8.73 5.57
N LEU A 49 -0.42 8.64 4.73
CA LEU A 49 -0.36 7.65 3.66
C LEU A 49 -0.51 6.23 4.21
N ALA A 50 0.26 5.87 5.24
CA ALA A 50 0.21 4.55 5.87
C ALA A 50 -1.21 4.18 6.32
N ARG A 51 -1.88 5.10 7.03
CA ARG A 51 -3.27 4.90 7.47
C ARG A 51 -4.25 4.76 6.32
N ARG A 52 -4.09 5.54 5.25
CA ARG A 52 -4.93 5.42 4.06
C ARG A 52 -4.78 4.04 3.40
N LEU A 53 -3.56 3.50 3.32
CA LEU A 53 -3.33 2.15 2.80
C LEU A 53 -4.05 1.09 3.66
N VAL A 54 -3.96 1.18 4.99
CA VAL A 54 -4.70 0.28 5.90
C VAL A 54 -6.21 0.40 5.70
N GLN A 55 -6.74 1.62 5.59
CA GLN A 55 -8.17 1.89 5.42
C GLN A 55 -8.76 1.29 4.14
N ILE A 56 -7.96 1.20 3.07
CA ILE A 56 -8.39 0.57 1.81
C ILE A 56 -8.15 -0.94 1.78
N GLY A 57 -7.70 -1.54 2.89
CA GLY A 57 -7.56 -2.98 3.04
C GLY A 57 -6.18 -3.55 2.69
N ILE A 58 -5.17 -2.70 2.51
CA ILE A 58 -3.79 -3.15 2.33
C ILE A 58 -3.20 -3.51 3.69
N SER A 59 -2.68 -4.74 3.80
CA SER A 59 -1.89 -5.20 4.94
C SER A 59 -0.41 -5.34 4.62
N ASP A 60 -0.05 -5.45 3.34
CA ASP A 60 1.32 -5.73 2.90
C ASP A 60 1.72 -4.74 1.80
N VAL A 61 2.83 -4.03 2.00
CA VAL A 61 3.38 -3.07 1.05
C VAL A 61 4.73 -3.58 0.56
N PHE A 62 4.86 -3.77 -0.75
CA PHE A 62 6.08 -4.30 -1.36
C PHE A 62 7.07 -3.17 -1.61
N SER A 63 8.31 -3.30 -1.17
CA SER A 63 9.26 -2.19 -1.25
C SER A 63 10.67 -2.59 -1.64
N VAL A 64 11.36 -1.61 -2.24
CA VAL A 64 12.80 -1.60 -2.43
C VAL A 64 13.34 -0.30 -1.84
N PRO A 65 14.13 -0.37 -0.75
CA PRO A 65 14.68 0.81 -0.10
C PRO A 65 15.67 1.58 -0.98
N GLY A 66 15.56 2.90 -0.97
CA GLY A 66 16.54 3.83 -1.52
C GLY A 66 16.47 5.15 -0.77
N ASP A 67 17.56 5.92 -0.78
CA ASP A 67 17.69 7.14 0.02
C ASP A 67 16.55 8.16 -0.13
N PHE A 68 15.94 8.28 -1.31
CA PHE A 68 14.76 9.14 -1.53
C PHE A 68 13.46 8.65 -0.88
N ASN A 69 13.40 7.40 -0.37
CA ASN A 69 12.20 6.86 0.28
C ASN A 69 12.41 6.39 1.72
N LEU A 70 13.63 6.39 2.28
CA LEU A 70 13.90 5.81 3.61
C LEU A 70 13.02 6.39 4.73
N THR A 71 12.89 7.73 4.82
CA THR A 71 12.04 8.38 5.83
C THR A 71 10.56 8.00 5.67
N LEU A 72 10.10 7.78 4.44
CA LEU A 72 8.75 7.29 4.20
C LEU A 72 8.60 5.84 4.70
N LEU A 73 9.58 4.98 4.40
CA LEU A 73 9.57 3.59 4.85
C LEU A 73 9.52 3.49 6.38
N ASP A 74 10.23 4.34 7.12
CA ASP A 74 10.15 4.41 8.58
C ASP A 74 8.72 4.65 9.07
N HIS A 75 7.97 5.53 8.39
CA HIS A 75 6.56 5.78 8.71
C HIS A 75 5.65 4.61 8.37
N LEU A 76 5.90 3.91 7.26
CA LEU A 76 5.13 2.72 6.89
C LEU A 76 5.38 1.56 7.87
N ILE A 77 6.63 1.36 8.30
CA ILE A 77 7.02 0.36 9.31
C ILE A 77 6.36 0.65 10.66
N ALA A 78 6.23 1.93 11.02
CA ALA A 78 5.65 2.34 12.29
C ALA A 78 4.12 2.23 12.35
N GLU A 79 3.42 2.08 11.22
CA GLU A 79 1.96 2.02 11.20
C GLU A 79 1.44 0.62 11.55
N PRO A 80 0.67 0.46 12.64
CA PRO A 80 0.09 -0.82 12.99
C PRO A 80 -0.91 -1.28 11.91
N GLY A 81 -0.69 -2.46 11.36
CA GLY A 81 -1.55 -3.04 10.31
C GLY A 81 -0.92 -3.08 8.92
N LEU A 82 0.25 -2.46 8.74
CA LEU A 82 1.09 -2.68 7.56
C LEU A 82 2.29 -3.56 7.88
N ASN A 83 2.59 -4.48 6.96
CA ASN A 83 3.85 -5.17 6.87
C ASN A 83 4.62 -4.63 5.66
N LEU A 84 5.86 -4.22 5.88
CA LEU A 84 6.73 -3.83 4.78
C LEU A 84 7.47 -5.07 4.26
N ILE A 85 7.16 -5.47 3.02
CA ILE A 85 7.72 -6.67 2.39
C ILE A 85 8.86 -6.25 1.46
N GLY A 86 10.10 -6.59 1.83
CA GLY A 86 11.27 -6.32 0.99
C GLY A 86 11.31 -7.19 -0.25
N CYS A 87 11.59 -6.60 -1.41
CA CYS A 87 11.75 -7.29 -2.68
C CYS A 87 13.20 -7.20 -3.21
N CYS A 88 13.57 -8.13 -4.10
CA CYS A 88 14.93 -8.17 -4.67
C CYS A 88 15.22 -7.03 -5.65
N ASN A 89 14.19 -6.56 -6.36
CA ASN A 89 14.25 -5.44 -7.29
C ASN A 89 12.83 -4.87 -7.49
N GLU A 90 12.75 -3.71 -8.13
CA GLU A 90 11.54 -2.90 -8.25
C GLU A 90 10.54 -3.51 -9.23
N LEU A 91 11.01 -4.18 -10.30
CA LEU A 91 10.14 -4.92 -11.20
C LEU A 91 9.37 -6.02 -10.45
N ASN A 92 10.07 -6.78 -9.61
CA ASN A 92 9.49 -7.83 -8.79
C ASN A 92 8.59 -7.25 -7.70
N ALA A 93 8.93 -6.09 -7.13
CA ALA A 93 8.07 -5.39 -6.16
C ALA A 93 6.73 -5.00 -6.79
N GLY A 94 6.75 -4.44 -8.00
CA GLY A 94 5.54 -4.10 -8.74
C GLY A 94 4.68 -5.32 -9.06
N TYR A 95 5.29 -6.41 -9.54
CA TYR A 95 4.52 -7.63 -9.82
C TYR A 95 4.05 -8.37 -8.57
N ALA A 96 4.75 -8.25 -7.46
CA ALA A 96 4.27 -8.75 -6.17
C ALA A 96 3.01 -7.95 -5.73
N ALA A 97 3.02 -6.62 -5.91
CA ALA A 97 1.85 -5.79 -5.67
C ALA A 97 0.69 -6.09 -6.66
N ASP A 98 0.96 -6.37 -7.93
CA ASP A 98 -0.03 -6.83 -8.92
C ASP A 98 -0.69 -8.13 -8.46
N GLY A 99 0.10 -9.16 -8.14
CA GLY A 99 -0.41 -10.44 -7.66
C GLY A 99 -1.20 -10.30 -6.36
N TYR A 100 -0.75 -9.42 -5.46
CA TYR A 100 -1.48 -9.08 -4.24
C TYR A 100 -2.82 -8.41 -4.55
N ALA A 101 -2.87 -7.44 -5.48
CA ALA A 101 -4.10 -6.76 -5.90
C ALA A 101 -5.14 -7.76 -6.47
N ARG A 102 -4.71 -8.76 -7.23
CA ARG A 102 -5.60 -9.83 -7.72
C ARG A 102 -6.23 -10.63 -6.59
N SER A 103 -5.49 -10.87 -5.51
CA SER A 103 -5.97 -11.67 -4.37
C SER A 103 -6.75 -10.85 -3.34
N ARG A 104 -6.44 -9.56 -3.19
CA ARG A 104 -6.88 -8.73 -2.06
C ARG A 104 -7.71 -7.53 -2.48
N GLY A 105 -7.86 -7.31 -3.78
CA GLY A 105 -8.64 -6.23 -4.37
C GLY A 105 -7.83 -4.98 -4.67
N VAL A 106 -6.75 -4.69 -3.94
CA VAL A 106 -5.85 -3.55 -4.15
C VAL A 106 -4.44 -3.89 -3.69
N GLY A 107 -3.42 -3.39 -4.40
CA GLY A 107 -2.00 -3.55 -4.04
C GLY A 107 -1.28 -2.23 -3.86
N ALA A 108 -0.11 -2.24 -3.22
CA ALA A 108 0.78 -1.08 -3.17
C ALA A 108 2.25 -1.50 -3.22
N CYS A 109 3.06 -0.68 -3.90
CA CYS A 109 4.50 -0.81 -3.88
C CYS A 109 5.19 0.54 -3.66
N VAL A 110 6.37 0.51 -3.04
CA VAL A 110 7.19 1.70 -2.73
C VAL A 110 8.60 1.52 -3.27
N VAL A 111 9.04 2.43 -4.14
CA VAL A 111 10.37 2.39 -4.78
C VAL A 111 11.06 3.75 -4.71
N THR A 112 12.35 3.80 -5.07
CA THR A 112 13.13 5.05 -5.05
C THR A 112 13.02 5.81 -6.37
N PHE A 113 13.37 7.10 -6.34
CA PHE A 113 13.28 8.01 -7.47
C PHE A 113 14.11 7.57 -8.69
N THR A 114 13.52 7.71 -9.87
CA THR A 114 14.06 7.47 -11.20
C THR A 114 14.55 6.04 -11.46
N VAL A 115 15.61 5.58 -10.82
CA VAL A 115 16.15 4.22 -11.05
C VAL A 115 15.14 3.15 -10.66
N GLY A 116 14.45 3.36 -9.54
CA GLY A 116 13.42 2.45 -9.05
C GLY A 116 12.10 2.61 -9.80
N GLY A 117 11.63 3.85 -9.98
CA GLY A 117 10.37 4.11 -10.68
C GLY A 117 10.39 3.71 -12.16
N LEU A 118 11.50 3.91 -12.88
CA LEU A 118 11.62 3.41 -14.26
C LEU A 118 11.65 1.87 -14.34
N SER A 119 12.17 1.19 -13.31
CA SER A 119 12.15 -0.28 -13.26
C SER A 119 10.76 -0.83 -12.92
N VAL A 120 10.00 -0.20 -12.02
CA VAL A 120 8.65 -0.66 -11.65
C VAL A 120 7.62 -0.38 -12.76
N LEU A 121 7.90 0.57 -13.65
CA LEU A 121 7.00 1.03 -14.72
C LEU A 121 6.38 -0.12 -15.54
N ASN A 122 7.14 -1.16 -15.84
CA ASN A 122 6.63 -2.32 -16.58
C ASN A 122 5.53 -3.07 -15.81
N ALA A 123 5.68 -3.24 -14.50
CA ALA A 123 4.66 -3.87 -13.67
C ALA A 123 3.41 -2.98 -13.55
N ILE A 124 3.58 -1.65 -13.48
CA ILE A 124 2.48 -0.69 -13.48
C ILE A 124 1.69 -0.74 -14.79
N ALA A 125 2.37 -0.80 -15.93
CA ALA A 125 1.73 -1.02 -17.22
C ALA A 125 0.96 -2.36 -17.26
N GLY A 126 1.49 -3.41 -16.64
CA GLY A 126 0.81 -4.69 -16.44
C GLY A 126 -0.48 -4.55 -15.64
N ALA A 127 -0.41 -3.93 -14.46
CA ALA A 127 -1.58 -3.67 -13.62
C ALA A 127 -2.65 -2.83 -14.34
N TYR A 128 -2.21 -1.83 -15.13
CA TYR A 128 -3.10 -1.03 -15.96
C TYR A 128 -3.82 -1.90 -17.01
N SER A 129 -3.10 -2.77 -17.72
CA SER A 129 -3.67 -3.69 -18.70
C SER A 129 -4.71 -4.64 -18.08
N GLU A 130 -4.49 -5.01 -16.83
CA GLU A 130 -5.27 -6.03 -16.13
C GLU A 130 -6.41 -5.45 -15.28
N ASN A 131 -6.59 -4.13 -15.31
CA ASN A 131 -7.58 -3.38 -14.52
C ASN A 131 -7.43 -3.64 -13.01
N LEU A 132 -6.19 -3.55 -12.51
CA LEU A 132 -5.90 -3.71 -11.10
C LEU A 132 -5.67 -2.33 -10.45
N PRO A 133 -6.36 -2.01 -9.34
CA PRO A 133 -6.01 -0.84 -8.55
C PRO A 133 -4.71 -1.12 -7.80
N LEU A 134 -3.66 -0.37 -8.14
CA LEU A 134 -2.33 -0.55 -7.58
C LEU A 134 -1.72 0.82 -7.26
N ILE A 135 -1.48 1.09 -5.98
CA ILE A 135 -0.89 2.35 -5.53
C ILE A 135 0.64 2.28 -5.64
N CYS A 136 1.20 2.92 -6.66
CA CYS A 136 2.65 3.04 -6.83
C CYS A 136 3.17 4.30 -6.16
N ILE A 137 4.02 4.15 -5.15
CA ILE A 137 4.62 5.27 -4.41
C ILE A 137 6.11 5.33 -4.74
N VAL A 138 6.56 6.49 -5.21
CA VAL A 138 7.96 6.71 -5.55
C VAL A 138 8.52 7.78 -4.62
N GLY A 139 9.66 7.50 -3.98
CA GLY A 139 10.42 8.54 -3.26
C GLY A 139 10.80 9.67 -4.21
N GLY A 140 10.88 10.90 -3.72
CA GLY A 140 11.10 12.08 -4.55
C GLY A 140 12.33 12.90 -4.13
N PRO A 141 12.86 13.76 -5.02
CA PRO A 141 13.83 14.79 -4.67
C PRO A 141 13.38 15.67 -3.50
N ASN A 142 14.32 16.33 -2.85
CA ASN A 142 13.98 17.34 -1.86
C ASN A 142 13.19 18.48 -2.52
N SER A 143 12.12 18.96 -1.88
CA SER A 143 11.30 20.04 -2.43
C SER A 143 12.08 21.33 -2.73
N ASN A 144 13.19 21.58 -2.02
CA ASN A 144 14.08 22.72 -2.27
C ASN A 144 14.92 22.60 -3.54
N ASP A 145 15.03 21.41 -4.15
CA ASP A 145 15.80 21.22 -5.39
C ASP A 145 14.98 21.61 -6.63
N TYR A 146 13.64 21.63 -6.54
CA TYR A 146 12.77 22.06 -7.63
C TYR A 146 12.97 23.55 -7.95
N GLY A 147 13.03 23.88 -9.25
CA GLY A 147 13.30 25.25 -9.70
C GLY A 147 14.77 25.68 -9.62
N THR A 148 15.66 24.77 -9.23
CA THR A 148 17.12 24.98 -9.24
C THR A 148 17.78 24.28 -10.44
N ASN A 149 19.05 24.60 -10.70
CA ASN A 149 19.86 23.89 -11.71
C ASN A 149 20.65 22.70 -11.12
N ARG A 150 20.23 22.17 -9.96
CA ARG A 150 20.93 21.04 -9.34
C ARG A 150 20.71 19.76 -10.13
N ILE A 151 21.80 19.02 -10.30
CA ILE A 151 21.79 17.67 -10.81
C ILE A 151 21.89 16.74 -9.61
N LEU A 152 20.93 15.82 -9.49
CA LEU A 152 20.87 14.86 -8.40
C LEU A 152 21.37 13.50 -8.90
N HIS A 153 21.89 12.70 -7.97
CA HIS A 153 22.08 11.28 -8.24
C HIS A 153 20.73 10.63 -8.56
N HIS A 154 20.79 9.52 -9.30
CA HIS A 154 19.65 8.83 -9.92
C HIS A 154 18.99 9.56 -11.10
N THR A 155 19.34 10.79 -11.46
CA THR A 155 18.87 11.41 -12.71
C THR A 155 19.81 11.16 -13.89
N ILE A 156 19.36 11.48 -15.10
CA ILE A 156 20.18 11.37 -16.33
C ILE A 156 21.19 12.52 -16.51
N GLY A 157 21.51 13.27 -15.46
CA GLY A 157 22.43 14.40 -15.54
C GLY A 157 21.79 15.72 -16.00
N LEU A 158 20.44 15.80 -16.00
CA LEU A 158 19.69 17.00 -16.33
C LEU A 158 18.90 17.49 -15.10
N PRO A 159 18.70 18.81 -14.93
CA PRO A 159 17.85 19.38 -13.88
C PRO A 159 16.35 19.27 -14.26
N ASP A 160 15.91 18.08 -14.68
CA ASP A 160 14.52 17.77 -15.00
C ASP A 160 14.05 16.57 -14.18
N PHE A 161 13.31 16.85 -13.11
CA PHE A 161 12.73 15.83 -12.23
C PHE A 161 11.36 15.34 -12.69
N SER A 162 10.84 15.83 -13.82
CA SER A 162 9.55 15.42 -14.36
C SER A 162 9.66 14.30 -15.40
N GLN A 163 10.87 13.86 -15.73
CA GLN A 163 11.09 12.77 -16.70
C GLN A 163 10.38 11.48 -16.30
N GLU A 164 10.57 11.04 -15.06
CA GLU A 164 9.92 9.84 -14.53
C GLU A 164 8.39 10.00 -14.59
N LEU A 165 7.85 11.13 -14.13
CA LEU A 165 6.41 11.42 -14.18
C LEU A 165 5.83 11.24 -15.58
N ARG A 166 6.51 11.78 -16.61
CA ARG A 166 6.09 11.65 -18.01
C ARG A 166 6.06 10.20 -18.49
N CYS A 167 6.99 9.35 -18.03
CA CYS A 167 7.00 7.93 -18.39
C CYS A 167 5.77 7.17 -17.86
N PHE A 168 5.24 7.57 -16.70
CA PHE A 168 4.05 6.95 -16.12
C PHE A 168 2.74 7.43 -16.77
N GLN A 169 2.72 8.57 -17.48
CA GLN A 169 1.48 9.27 -17.90
C GLN A 169 0.51 8.39 -18.70
N THR A 170 1.02 7.48 -19.51
CA THR A 170 0.20 6.62 -20.39
C THR A 170 -0.21 5.30 -19.73
N VAL A 171 0.26 5.02 -18.51
CA VAL A 171 0.06 3.74 -17.81
C VAL A 171 -0.45 3.91 -16.38
N THR A 172 -0.98 5.08 -16.04
CA THR A 172 -1.64 5.38 -14.75
C THR A 172 -2.92 6.18 -14.99
N CYS A 173 -3.96 5.97 -14.19
CA CYS A 173 -5.19 6.77 -14.25
C CYS A 173 -5.03 8.15 -13.59
N TYR A 174 -4.13 8.27 -12.61
CA TYR A 174 -3.90 9.50 -11.87
C TYR A 174 -2.46 9.60 -11.41
N GLN A 175 -1.92 10.82 -11.35
CA GLN A 175 -0.57 11.10 -10.87
C GLN A 175 -0.59 12.31 -9.94
N ALA A 176 0.04 12.16 -8.77
CA ALA A 176 0.23 13.23 -7.80
C ALA A 176 1.72 13.42 -7.52
N VAL A 177 2.18 14.67 -7.57
CA VAL A 177 3.54 15.05 -7.16
C VAL A 177 3.44 15.97 -5.94
N VAL A 178 3.76 15.44 -4.77
CA VAL A 178 3.61 16.16 -3.51
C VAL A 178 4.86 16.97 -3.20
N ASN A 179 4.82 18.26 -3.54
CA ASN A 179 5.93 19.21 -3.32
C ASN A 179 5.69 20.20 -2.18
N ASN A 180 4.44 20.31 -1.71
CA ASN A 180 4.03 21.17 -0.60
C ASN A 180 3.08 20.37 0.31
N LEU A 181 2.86 20.85 1.55
CA LEU A 181 2.03 20.15 2.53
C LEU A 181 0.58 20.64 2.58
N GLU A 182 0.24 21.75 1.92
CA GLU A 182 -1.09 22.36 2.02
C GLU A 182 -2.17 21.47 1.36
N ASP A 183 -1.86 20.89 0.21
CA ASP A 183 -2.75 20.03 -0.59
C ASP A 183 -2.40 18.53 -0.52
N ALA A 184 -1.28 18.18 0.12
CA ALA A 184 -0.72 16.82 0.13
C ALA A 184 -1.72 15.73 0.53
N HIS A 185 -2.54 15.98 1.56
CA HIS A 185 -3.53 15.02 2.03
C HIS A 185 -4.62 14.77 0.97
N GLU A 186 -5.11 15.84 0.34
CA GLU A 186 -6.13 15.76 -0.71
C GLU A 186 -5.59 15.07 -1.96
N MET A 187 -4.33 15.33 -2.33
CA MET A 187 -3.67 14.67 -3.46
C MET A 187 -3.58 13.15 -3.25
N ILE A 188 -3.16 12.71 -2.06
CA ILE A 188 -3.09 11.28 -1.72
C ILE A 188 -4.48 10.64 -1.75
N ASP A 189 -5.45 11.29 -1.13
CA ASP A 189 -6.82 10.78 -1.04
C ASP A 189 -7.47 10.67 -2.43
N THR A 190 -7.22 11.66 -3.29
CA THR A 190 -7.69 11.68 -4.68
C THR A 190 -7.02 10.58 -5.51
N ALA A 191 -5.71 10.38 -5.37
CA ALA A 191 -4.99 9.33 -6.07
C ALA A 191 -5.53 7.94 -5.73
N ILE A 192 -5.69 7.67 -4.42
CA ILE A 192 -6.21 6.40 -3.93
C ILE A 192 -7.66 6.18 -4.38
N SER A 193 -8.52 7.19 -4.21
CA SER A 193 -9.93 7.12 -4.61
C SER A 193 -10.09 6.88 -6.12
N THR A 194 -9.27 7.54 -6.94
CA THR A 194 -9.30 7.40 -8.40
C THR A 194 -8.83 6.01 -8.83
N ALA A 195 -7.72 5.51 -8.28
CA ALA A 195 -7.23 4.16 -8.56
C ALA A 195 -8.28 3.09 -8.26
N LEU A 196 -8.93 3.16 -7.09
CA LEU A 196 -9.99 2.24 -6.70
C LEU A 196 -11.23 2.34 -7.61
N LYS A 197 -11.66 3.57 -7.93
CA LYS A 197 -12.83 3.82 -8.77
C LYS A 197 -12.65 3.31 -10.19
N GLU A 198 -11.47 3.55 -10.77
CA GLU A 198 -11.18 3.17 -12.16
C GLU A 198 -10.65 1.74 -12.29
N SER A 199 -10.29 1.10 -11.17
CA SER A 199 -9.57 -0.17 -11.15
C SER A 199 -8.31 -0.07 -12.01
N LYS A 200 -7.50 0.95 -11.73
CA LYS A 200 -6.26 1.27 -12.45
C LYS A 200 -5.19 1.71 -11.46
N PRO A 201 -3.90 1.57 -11.82
CA PRO A 201 -2.81 2.13 -11.04
C PRO A 201 -2.72 3.66 -11.14
#